data_AF-A0A662HTM7-F1
#
_entry.id   AF-A0A662HTM7-F1
#
_cell.length_a   1.000
_cell.length_b   1.000
_cell.length_c   1.000
_cell.angle_alpha   90.00
_cell.angle_beta   90.00
_cell.angle_gamma   90.00
#
_symmetry.space_group_name_H-M   'P 1'
#
loop_
_entity.id
_entity.type
_entity.pdbx_description
1 polymer ?
#
loop_
_entity_poly.entity_id
_entity_poly.type
_entity_poly.pdbx_seq_one_letter_code
_entity_poly.pdbx_strand_id
1 'polypeptide(L)'
;KENIGLIPRDLDEAIRKAKENPKKFKAYYKVPGTLTEIDLEENSWMRFLIGEIIFNPEHEIFQSYYRRGLPRPRDTVIGDEKIPGTIKLGHAIAISVGKTSVELQPYLYKRIILSGGNFAWKVPPEFEDVACDAATKIYLQMRELDLEVRAELTSDPAYSVWKGAIVYSIALPDDYLWDWNRMEGWYKRGVHY
;
A
#
# COMPACT_ATOMS: atom_id res chain seq x y z
N LYS A 1 8.27 3.39 11.12
CA LYS A 1 7.02 2.89 10.50
C LYS A 1 6.92 1.38 10.67
N GLU A 2 7.91 0.63 10.19
CA GLU A 2 7.98 -0.84 10.27
C GLU A 2 8.07 -1.42 11.70
N ASN A 3 8.61 -0.67 12.67
CA ASN A 3 8.85 -1.20 14.03
C ASN A 3 7.66 -1.10 15.00
N ILE A 4 6.59 -0.36 14.67
CA ILE A 4 5.50 -0.14 15.62
C ILE A 4 4.10 -0.14 15.01
N GLY A 5 3.95 0.24 13.73
CA GLY A 5 2.65 0.22 13.07
C GLY A 5 2.14 -1.21 12.83
N LEU A 6 0.83 -1.35 12.76
CA LEU A 6 0.14 -2.61 12.44
C LEU A 6 -0.89 -2.32 11.35
N ILE A 7 -1.13 -3.28 10.46
CA ILE A 7 -2.29 -3.23 9.56
C ILE A 7 -3.41 -4.04 10.20
N PRO A 8 -4.57 -3.45 10.51
CA PRO A 8 -5.69 -4.19 11.05
C PRO A 8 -6.40 -5.01 9.97
N ARG A 9 -6.89 -6.20 10.33
CA ARG A 9 -7.85 -6.96 9.51
C ARG A 9 -9.13 -6.13 9.34
N ASP A 10 -9.68 -5.72 10.47
CA ASP A 10 -10.80 -4.79 10.61
C ASP A 10 -10.39 -3.70 11.60
N LEU A 11 -10.49 -2.42 11.20
CA LEU A 11 -9.95 -1.32 11.99
C LEU A 11 -10.74 -1.12 13.29
N ASP A 12 -12.06 -1.13 13.23
CA ASP A 12 -12.92 -0.86 14.39
C ASP A 12 -12.77 -1.97 15.44
N GLU A 13 -12.75 -3.23 15.01
CA GLU A 13 -12.54 -4.37 15.87
C GLU A 13 -11.14 -4.39 16.49
N ALA A 14 -10.11 -4.06 15.71
CA ALA A 14 -8.74 -3.96 16.20
C ALA A 14 -8.60 -2.86 17.27
N ILE A 15 -9.23 -1.70 17.06
CA ILE A 15 -9.25 -0.60 18.03
C ILE A 15 -10.00 -1.02 19.30
N ARG A 16 -11.16 -1.65 19.16
CA ARG A 16 -11.98 -2.12 20.28
C ARG A 16 -11.18 -3.09 21.16
N LYS A 17 -10.64 -4.16 20.56
CA LYS A 17 -9.79 -5.14 21.28
C LYS A 17 -8.57 -4.50 21.94
N ALA A 18 -7.96 -3.52 21.28
CA ALA A 18 -6.79 -2.84 21.82
C ALA A 18 -7.09 -1.96 23.03
N LYS A 19 -8.25 -1.29 23.04
CA LYS A 19 -8.73 -0.50 24.17
C LYS A 19 -9.20 -1.37 25.34
N GLU A 20 -9.78 -2.54 25.06
CA GLU A 20 -10.19 -3.50 26.10
C GLU A 20 -9.00 -4.21 26.76
N ASN A 21 -7.91 -4.44 26.01
CA ASN A 21 -6.74 -5.17 26.48
C ASN A 21 -5.44 -4.35 26.33
N PRO A 22 -5.32 -3.15 26.94
CA PRO A 22 -4.22 -2.22 26.67
C PRO A 22 -2.84 -2.81 26.97
N LYS A 23 -2.74 -3.73 27.94
CA LYS A 23 -1.49 -4.43 28.27
C LYS A 23 -0.98 -5.30 27.13
N LYS A 24 -1.86 -5.98 26.37
CA LYS A 24 -1.49 -6.83 25.23
C LYS A 24 -0.89 -5.98 24.10
N PHE A 25 -1.42 -4.78 23.89
CA PHE A 25 -1.07 -3.94 22.75
C PHE A 25 0.02 -2.91 23.06
N LYS A 26 0.41 -2.80 24.34
CA LYS A 26 1.42 -1.85 24.81
C LYS A 26 2.68 -1.94 23.96
N ALA A 27 3.15 -0.79 23.48
CA ALA A 27 4.32 -0.72 22.63
C ALA A 27 5.25 0.41 23.04
N TYR A 28 6.54 0.10 22.96
CA TYR A 28 7.64 1.02 23.18
C TYR A 28 8.39 1.21 21.88
N TYR A 29 8.76 2.45 21.58
CA TYR A 29 9.61 2.77 20.45
C TYR A 29 10.88 3.46 20.93
N LYS A 30 12.01 2.77 20.79
CA LYS A 30 13.32 3.38 20.98
C LYS A 30 13.72 4.11 19.71
N VAL A 31 13.99 5.41 19.82
CA VAL A 31 14.44 6.22 18.69
C VAL A 31 15.87 5.82 18.35
N PRO A 32 16.14 5.29 17.14
CA PRO A 32 17.47 4.80 16.77
C PRO A 32 18.56 5.87 16.94
N GLY A 33 19.70 5.48 17.50
CA GLY A 33 20.83 6.39 17.73
C GLY A 33 20.65 7.35 18.91
N THR A 34 19.63 7.17 19.74
CA THR A 34 19.38 8.02 20.91
C THR A 34 19.07 7.20 22.17
N LEU A 35 19.07 7.88 23.33
CA LEU A 35 18.58 7.32 24.59
C LEU A 35 17.06 7.48 24.76
N THR A 36 16.38 8.08 23.78
CA THR A 36 14.95 8.40 23.86
C THR A 36 14.11 7.17 23.60
N GLU A 37 13.22 6.87 24.53
CA GLU A 37 12.18 5.86 24.40
C GLU A 37 10.80 6.51 24.47
N ILE A 38 9.90 6.09 23.60
CA ILE A 38 8.52 6.56 23.52
C ILE A 38 7.62 5.41 23.95
N ASP A 39 6.93 5.56 25.08
CA ASP A 39 5.85 4.67 25.51
C ASP A 39 4.53 5.19 24.92
N LEU A 40 3.81 4.35 24.17
CA LEU A 40 2.51 4.73 23.62
C LEU A 40 1.37 4.62 24.64
N GLU A 41 1.57 3.94 25.77
CA GLU A 41 0.61 3.78 26.86
C GLU A 41 -0.82 3.48 26.37
N GLU A 42 -1.80 4.31 26.76
CA GLU A 42 -3.21 4.23 26.36
C GLU A 42 -3.44 4.43 24.86
N ASN A 43 -2.49 5.05 24.15
CA ASN A 43 -2.55 5.32 22.72
C ASN A 43 -1.97 4.18 21.88
N SER A 44 -1.63 3.04 22.49
CA SER A 44 -1.10 1.86 21.78
C SER A 44 -2.03 1.32 20.68
N TRP A 45 -3.35 1.57 20.77
CA TRP A 45 -4.30 1.24 19.69
C TRP A 45 -4.04 2.06 18.41
N MET A 46 -3.41 3.24 18.49
CA MET A 46 -3.11 4.08 17.33
C MET A 46 -2.10 3.44 16.38
N ARG A 47 -1.41 2.37 16.81
CA ARG A 47 -0.54 1.55 15.94
C ARG A 47 -1.25 1.08 14.68
N PHE A 48 -2.54 0.75 14.79
CA PHE A 48 -3.37 0.34 13.65
C PHE A 48 -3.61 1.46 12.64
N LEU A 49 -3.69 2.72 13.10
CA LEU A 49 -3.86 3.87 12.22
C LEU A 49 -2.65 4.10 11.32
N ILE A 50 -1.44 3.80 11.82
CA ILE A 50 -0.18 3.96 11.08
C ILE A 50 -0.14 3.08 9.83
N GLY A 51 -0.68 1.85 9.92
CA GLY A 51 -0.81 0.95 8.78
C GLY A 51 -2.03 1.29 7.93
N GLU A 52 -3.20 1.47 8.56
CA GLU A 52 -4.48 1.58 7.86
C GLU A 52 -4.57 2.81 6.94
N ILE A 53 -3.89 3.91 7.27
CA ILE A 53 -3.88 5.13 6.44
C ILE A 53 -3.41 4.87 4.99
N ILE A 54 -2.64 3.80 4.75
CA ILE A 54 -2.19 3.40 3.40
C ILE A 54 -3.30 2.70 2.62
N PHE A 55 -4.15 1.93 3.32
CA PHE A 55 -5.13 1.03 2.70
C PHE A 55 -6.54 1.62 2.68
N ASN A 56 -6.89 2.42 3.69
CA ASN A 56 -8.20 3.05 3.82
C ASN A 56 -8.13 4.42 4.54
N PRO A 57 -7.53 5.44 3.91
CA PRO A 57 -7.52 6.79 4.45
C PRO A 57 -8.92 7.45 4.53
N GLU A 58 -9.94 6.88 3.90
CA GLU A 58 -11.32 7.36 3.95
C GLU A 58 -12.05 6.99 5.26
N HIS A 59 -11.52 6.05 6.05
CA HIS A 59 -12.15 5.60 7.29
C HIS A 59 -12.53 6.76 8.22
N GLU A 60 -13.72 6.70 8.81
CA GLU A 60 -14.32 7.81 9.58
C GLU A 60 -13.39 8.37 10.66
N ILE A 61 -12.65 7.49 11.36
CA ILE A 61 -11.69 7.87 12.39
C ILE A 61 -10.67 8.92 11.92
N PHE A 62 -10.23 8.84 10.66
CA PHE A 62 -9.25 9.78 10.09
C PHE A 62 -9.83 11.19 9.88
N GLN A 63 -11.16 11.34 9.74
CA GLN A 63 -11.80 12.65 9.57
C GLN A 63 -11.49 13.58 10.76
N SER A 64 -11.46 13.02 11.97
CA SER A 64 -11.10 13.78 13.18
C SER A 64 -9.66 14.29 13.14
N TYR A 65 -8.72 13.48 12.61
CA TYR A 65 -7.31 13.86 12.49
C TYR A 65 -7.10 14.90 11.39
N TYR A 66 -7.79 14.78 10.26
CA TYR A 66 -7.72 15.78 9.19
C TYR A 66 -8.20 17.15 9.65
N ARG A 67 -9.31 17.21 10.41
CA ARG A 67 -9.80 18.46 11.01
C ARG A 67 -8.82 19.08 12.01
N ARG A 68 -7.98 18.25 12.65
CA ARG A 68 -6.96 18.68 13.62
C ARG A 68 -5.61 19.02 12.97
N GLY A 69 -5.53 19.04 11.64
CA GLY A 69 -4.35 19.49 10.91
C GLY A 69 -3.48 18.39 10.32
N LEU A 70 -3.86 17.10 10.42
CA LEU A 70 -3.20 16.04 9.66
C LEU A 70 -3.44 16.29 8.15
N PRO A 71 -2.40 16.35 7.30
CA PRO A 71 -2.58 16.54 5.88
C PRO A 71 -3.41 15.41 5.26
N ARG A 72 -4.50 15.78 4.58
CA ARG A 72 -5.30 14.82 3.82
C ARG A 72 -4.54 14.39 2.56
N PRO A 73 -4.49 13.09 2.22
CA PRO A 73 -3.97 12.63 0.93
C PRO A 73 -4.61 13.41 -0.22
N ARG A 74 -3.77 13.90 -1.14
CA ARG A 74 -4.21 14.75 -2.25
C ARG A 74 -4.74 13.92 -3.39
N ASP A 75 -5.79 14.44 -4.04
CA ASP A 75 -6.32 13.87 -5.27
C ASP A 75 -5.26 13.92 -6.37
N THR A 76 -5.28 12.92 -7.24
CA THR A 76 -4.41 12.83 -8.42
C THR A 76 -5.26 12.92 -9.67
N VAL A 77 -4.83 13.74 -10.63
CA VAL A 77 -5.48 13.85 -11.94
C VAL A 77 -4.62 13.12 -12.97
N ILE A 78 -5.20 12.17 -13.69
CA ILE A 78 -4.56 11.42 -14.77
C ILE A 78 -5.40 11.61 -16.03
N GLY A 79 -4.90 12.39 -16.99
CA GLY A 79 -5.70 12.82 -18.14
C GLY A 79 -6.91 13.62 -17.67
N ASP A 80 -8.11 13.17 -18.04
CA ASP A 80 -9.38 13.80 -17.65
C ASP A 80 -9.99 13.19 -16.37
N GLU A 81 -9.35 12.19 -15.77
CA GLU A 81 -9.88 11.49 -14.61
C GLU A 81 -9.26 11.97 -13.29
N LYS A 82 -10.12 12.16 -12.30
CA LYS A 82 -9.72 12.53 -10.95
C LYS A 82 -9.84 11.32 -10.02
N ILE A 83 -8.70 10.85 -9.50
CA ILE A 83 -8.64 9.78 -8.50
C ILE A 83 -8.57 10.43 -7.10
N PRO A 84 -9.54 10.17 -6.21
CA PRO A 84 -9.50 10.70 -4.86
C PRO A 84 -8.27 10.23 -4.11
N GLY A 85 -7.55 11.14 -3.45
CA GLY A 85 -6.35 10.79 -2.68
C GLY A 85 -6.67 9.88 -1.49
N THR A 86 -7.92 9.95 -1.01
CA THR A 86 -8.40 9.12 0.11
C THR A 86 -9.00 7.78 -0.32
N ILE A 87 -8.96 7.41 -1.61
CA ILE A 87 -9.58 6.18 -2.07
C ILE A 87 -9.05 4.94 -1.33
N LYS A 88 -9.96 4.04 -0.94
CA LYS A 88 -9.60 2.72 -0.41
C LYS A 88 -8.86 1.92 -1.48
N LEU A 89 -7.75 1.28 -1.12
CA LEU A 89 -6.84 0.68 -2.10
C LEU A 89 -7.50 -0.43 -2.93
N GLY A 90 -8.37 -1.26 -2.32
CA GLY A 90 -9.18 -2.25 -3.04
C GLY A 90 -10.11 -1.64 -4.11
N HIS A 91 -10.75 -0.50 -3.81
CA HIS A 91 -11.53 0.24 -4.81
C HIS A 91 -10.66 0.77 -5.95
N ALA A 92 -9.47 1.29 -5.62
CA ALA A 92 -8.54 1.78 -6.63
C ALA A 92 -8.11 0.65 -7.59
N ILE A 93 -7.88 -0.55 -7.07
CA ILE A 93 -7.59 -1.75 -7.87
C ILE A 93 -8.79 -2.10 -8.75
N ALA A 94 -10.00 -2.15 -8.20
CA ALA A 94 -11.21 -2.48 -8.96
C ALA A 94 -11.48 -1.48 -10.10
N ILE A 95 -11.31 -0.18 -9.84
CA ILE A 95 -11.41 0.87 -10.88
C ILE A 95 -10.37 0.66 -11.96
N SER A 96 -9.12 0.34 -11.60
CA SER A 96 -8.05 0.10 -12.56
C SER A 96 -8.35 -1.09 -13.47
N VAL A 97 -8.82 -2.21 -12.90
CA VAL A 97 -9.21 -3.40 -13.68
C VAL A 97 -10.44 -3.09 -14.55
N GLY A 98 -11.41 -2.34 -14.05
CA GLY A 98 -12.62 -1.96 -14.79
C GLY A 98 -12.35 -1.13 -16.06
N LYS A 99 -11.18 -0.50 -16.18
CA LYS A 99 -10.74 0.21 -17.40
C LYS A 99 -10.19 -0.70 -18.49
N THR A 100 -10.04 -1.98 -18.21
CA THR A 100 -9.58 -2.98 -19.17
C THR A 100 -10.76 -3.69 -19.83
N SER A 101 -10.52 -4.36 -20.96
CA SER A 101 -11.57 -5.11 -21.65
C SER A 101 -12.16 -6.20 -20.74
N VAL A 102 -13.47 -6.42 -20.85
CA VAL A 102 -14.23 -7.33 -19.96
C VAL A 102 -13.65 -8.74 -19.95
N GLU A 103 -13.11 -9.18 -21.09
CA GLU A 103 -12.48 -10.48 -21.25
C GLU A 103 -11.19 -10.62 -20.42
N LEU A 104 -10.46 -9.54 -20.16
CA LEU A 104 -9.22 -9.56 -19.39
C LEU A 104 -9.45 -9.47 -17.88
N GLN A 105 -10.53 -8.83 -17.44
CA GLN A 105 -10.77 -8.56 -16.02
C GLN A 105 -10.68 -9.81 -15.12
N PRO A 106 -11.28 -10.97 -15.47
CA PRO A 106 -11.14 -12.19 -14.66
C PRO A 106 -9.70 -12.67 -14.53
N TYR A 107 -8.85 -12.43 -15.54
CA TYR A 107 -7.44 -12.81 -15.50
C TYR A 107 -6.61 -11.87 -14.64
N LEU A 108 -6.94 -10.58 -14.62
CA LEU A 108 -6.24 -9.59 -13.81
C LEU A 108 -6.49 -9.80 -12.31
N TYR A 109 -7.68 -10.25 -11.91
CA TYR A 109 -7.98 -10.57 -10.52
C TYR A 109 -7.29 -11.84 -10.00
N LYS A 110 -6.89 -12.77 -10.88
CA LYS A 110 -6.20 -14.01 -10.49
C LYS A 110 -4.88 -13.77 -9.78
N ARG A 111 -4.23 -12.63 -9.98
CA ARG A 111 -2.95 -12.32 -9.35
C ARG A 111 -2.73 -10.81 -9.24
N ILE A 112 -2.76 -10.30 -8.02
CA ILE A 112 -2.39 -8.94 -7.66
C ILE A 112 -1.01 -8.97 -7.02
N ILE A 113 -0.08 -8.21 -7.57
CA ILE A 113 1.30 -8.14 -7.08
C ILE A 113 1.48 -6.79 -6.36
N LEU A 114 1.79 -6.84 -5.08
CA LEU A 114 2.11 -5.67 -4.26
C LEU A 114 3.62 -5.43 -4.27
N SER A 115 4.04 -4.19 -4.51
CA SER A 115 5.45 -3.80 -4.62
C SER A 115 5.67 -2.41 -4.04
N GLY A 116 6.87 -2.15 -3.51
CA GLY A 116 7.23 -0.94 -2.79
C GLY A 116 7.23 -1.10 -1.26
N GLY A 117 8.10 -0.36 -0.59
CA GLY A 117 8.32 -0.48 0.87
C GLY A 117 7.08 -0.21 1.73
N ASN A 118 6.10 0.53 1.23
CA ASN A 118 4.85 0.78 1.96
C ASN A 118 3.97 -0.46 2.16
N PHE A 119 4.25 -1.57 1.48
CA PHE A 119 3.55 -2.85 1.66
C PHE A 119 4.36 -3.88 2.46
N ALA A 120 5.59 -3.57 2.84
CA ALA A 120 6.51 -4.48 3.53
C ALA A 120 6.24 -4.59 5.04
N TRP A 121 4.98 -4.77 5.42
CA TRP A 121 4.57 -4.91 6.82
C TRP A 121 4.69 -6.35 7.29
N LYS A 122 5.18 -6.52 8.53
CA LYS A 122 5.26 -7.82 9.19
C LYS A 122 4.26 -7.86 10.34
N VAL A 123 3.59 -8.99 10.48
CA VAL A 123 2.65 -9.22 11.57
C VAL A 123 3.40 -9.88 12.73
N PRO A 124 3.44 -9.26 13.92
CA PRO A 124 3.94 -9.95 15.11
C PRO A 124 3.02 -11.12 15.48
N PRO A 125 3.55 -12.31 15.83
CA PRO A 125 2.76 -13.50 16.11
C PRO A 125 1.64 -13.29 17.14
N GLU A 126 1.88 -12.45 18.15
CA GLU A 126 0.92 -12.13 19.21
C GLU A 126 -0.31 -11.33 18.74
N PHE A 127 -0.26 -10.77 17.53
CA PHE A 127 -1.33 -9.95 16.94
C PHE A 127 -1.96 -10.59 15.69
N GLU A 128 -1.64 -11.83 15.32
CA GLU A 128 -2.20 -12.48 14.11
C GLU A 128 -3.75 -12.53 14.07
N ASP A 129 -4.39 -12.46 15.25
CA ASP A 129 -5.84 -12.46 15.40
C ASP A 129 -6.51 -11.13 15.04
N VAL A 130 -5.75 -10.03 14.99
CA VAL A 130 -6.26 -8.67 14.73
C VAL A 130 -5.52 -7.93 13.64
N ALA A 131 -4.24 -8.23 13.46
CA ALA A 131 -3.38 -7.65 12.45
C ALA A 131 -3.22 -8.60 11.27
N CYS A 132 -2.83 -8.05 10.13
CA CYS A 132 -2.57 -8.78 8.90
C CYS A 132 -1.44 -8.15 8.10
N ASP A 133 -0.93 -8.86 7.11
CA ASP A 133 0.01 -8.29 6.14
C ASP A 133 -0.73 -7.54 5.02
N ALA A 134 0.03 -6.87 4.16
CA ALA A 134 -0.54 -6.08 3.06
C ALA A 134 -1.34 -6.93 2.07
N ALA A 135 -0.87 -8.15 1.76
CA ALA A 135 -1.53 -9.05 0.83
C ALA A 135 -2.90 -9.51 1.36
N THR A 136 -2.94 -9.91 2.63
CA THR A 136 -4.17 -10.26 3.34
C THR A 136 -5.11 -9.08 3.42
N LYS A 137 -4.61 -7.86 3.70
CA LYS A 137 -5.45 -6.65 3.73
C LYS A 137 -6.12 -6.40 2.38
N ILE A 138 -5.37 -6.52 1.27
CA ILE A 138 -5.94 -6.40 -0.07
C ILE A 138 -6.96 -7.49 -0.34
N TYR A 139 -6.65 -8.75 -0.01
CA TYR A 139 -7.62 -9.85 -0.15
C TYR A 139 -8.94 -9.54 0.58
N LEU A 140 -8.87 -9.06 1.82
CA LEU A 140 -10.05 -8.67 2.60
C LEU A 140 -10.83 -7.52 1.94
N GLN A 141 -10.15 -6.47 1.48
CA GLN A 141 -10.81 -5.36 0.80
C GLN A 141 -11.46 -5.76 -0.53
N MET A 142 -10.83 -6.65 -1.31
CA MET A 142 -11.41 -7.15 -2.56
C MET A 142 -12.62 -8.05 -2.28
N ARG A 143 -12.58 -8.81 -1.17
CA ARG A 143 -13.69 -9.64 -0.72
C ARG A 143 -14.95 -8.86 -0.36
N GLU A 144 -14.81 -7.63 0.14
CA GLU A 144 -15.93 -6.69 0.37
C GLU A 144 -16.63 -6.28 -0.93
N LEU A 145 -15.94 -6.38 -2.07
CA LEU A 145 -16.47 -6.09 -3.41
C LEU A 145 -16.96 -7.34 -4.14
N ASP A 146 -17.08 -8.46 -3.44
CA ASP A 146 -17.39 -9.78 -4.01
C ASP A 146 -16.40 -10.23 -5.10
N LEU A 147 -15.14 -9.74 -5.01
CA LEU A 147 -14.05 -10.12 -5.91
C LEU A 147 -13.09 -11.10 -5.21
N GLU A 148 -12.98 -12.29 -5.77
CA GLU A 148 -11.99 -13.28 -5.33
C GLU A 148 -10.66 -13.03 -6.03
N VAL A 149 -9.62 -12.76 -5.23
CA VAL A 149 -8.29 -12.41 -5.73
C VAL A 149 -7.20 -13.20 -5.02
N ARG A 150 -6.05 -13.32 -5.68
CA ARG A 150 -4.81 -13.74 -5.02
C ARG A 150 -3.86 -12.55 -4.97
N ALA A 151 -3.65 -12.00 -3.78
CA ALA A 151 -2.67 -10.94 -3.57
C ALA A 151 -1.35 -11.54 -3.03
N GLU A 152 -0.23 -11.02 -3.50
CA GLU A 152 1.10 -11.41 -3.03
C GLU A 152 2.04 -10.22 -2.99
N LEU A 153 2.96 -10.22 -2.02
CA LEU A 153 4.03 -9.23 -1.93
C LEU A 153 5.26 -9.75 -2.69
N THR A 154 5.94 -8.89 -3.44
CA THR A 154 7.19 -9.31 -4.09
C THR A 154 8.24 -9.72 -3.06
N SER A 155 9.20 -10.56 -3.46
CA SER A 155 10.29 -11.00 -2.58
C SER A 155 11.14 -9.84 -2.06
N ASP A 156 11.30 -8.79 -2.88
CA ASP A 156 12.10 -7.62 -2.57
C ASP A 156 11.32 -6.34 -2.92
N PRO A 157 10.36 -5.92 -2.08
CA PRO A 157 9.44 -4.82 -2.40
C PRO A 157 10.16 -3.51 -2.71
N ALA A 158 11.29 -3.24 -2.04
CA ALA A 158 12.08 -2.02 -2.27
C ALA A 158 12.93 -2.05 -3.56
N TYR A 159 13.30 -3.23 -4.05
CA TYR A 159 14.24 -3.39 -5.17
C TYR A 159 13.56 -3.87 -6.46
N SER A 160 12.28 -4.25 -6.40
CA SER A 160 11.53 -4.81 -7.54
C SER A 160 11.57 -3.92 -8.79
N VAL A 161 11.45 -2.61 -8.62
CA VAL A 161 11.46 -1.64 -9.74
C VAL A 161 12.81 -1.63 -10.44
N TRP A 162 13.90 -1.58 -9.67
CA TRP A 162 15.26 -1.57 -10.22
C TRP A 162 15.62 -2.86 -10.95
N LYS A 163 15.24 -4.02 -10.37
CA LYS A 163 15.43 -5.33 -11.03
C LYS A 163 14.70 -5.38 -12.38
N GLY A 164 13.45 -4.90 -12.43
CA GLY A 164 12.68 -4.81 -13.67
C GLY A 164 13.32 -3.88 -14.70
N ALA A 165 13.83 -2.72 -14.28
CA ALA A 165 14.51 -1.78 -15.16
C ALA A 165 15.75 -2.38 -15.84
N ILE A 166 16.56 -3.15 -15.11
CA ILE A 166 17.72 -3.84 -15.68
C ILE A 166 17.28 -4.90 -16.70
N VAL A 167 16.33 -5.75 -16.34
CA VAL A 167 15.83 -6.79 -17.26
C VAL A 167 15.29 -6.16 -18.53
N TYR A 168 14.49 -5.10 -18.40
CA TYR A 168 13.97 -4.35 -19.54
C TYR A 168 15.10 -3.76 -20.41
N SER A 169 16.11 -3.14 -19.79
CA SER A 169 17.27 -2.57 -20.51
C SER A 169 18.11 -3.59 -21.27
N ILE A 170 18.12 -4.86 -20.84
CA ILE A 170 18.86 -5.93 -21.52
C ILE A 170 18.01 -6.53 -22.65
N ALA A 171 16.69 -6.57 -22.48
CA ALA A 171 15.78 -7.15 -23.45
C ALA A 171 15.43 -6.21 -24.61
N LEU A 172 15.54 -4.90 -24.41
CA LEU A 172 15.20 -3.90 -25.43
C LEU A 172 16.29 -3.86 -26.53
N PRO A 173 15.96 -4.15 -27.80
CA PRO A 173 16.94 -4.14 -28.87
C PRO A 173 17.65 -2.79 -28.99
N ASP A 174 18.97 -2.81 -29.23
CA ASP A 174 19.78 -1.60 -29.32
C ASP A 174 19.28 -0.64 -30.40
N ASP A 175 18.76 -1.14 -31.52
CA ASP A 175 18.24 -0.36 -32.63
C ASP A 175 16.80 0.16 -32.43
N TYR A 176 16.16 -0.19 -31.32
CA TYR A 176 14.83 0.31 -30.97
C TYR A 176 14.93 1.72 -30.37
N LEU A 177 14.90 2.72 -31.26
CA LEU A 177 15.06 4.13 -30.91
C LEU A 177 13.80 4.74 -30.27
N TRP A 178 13.99 5.81 -29.50
CA TRP A 178 12.91 6.54 -28.85
C TRP A 178 11.87 7.06 -29.86
N ASP A 179 10.60 6.75 -29.61
CA ASP A 179 9.45 7.25 -30.38
C ASP A 179 8.50 8.02 -29.45
N TRP A 180 8.26 9.30 -29.76
CA TRP A 180 7.38 10.19 -28.97
C TRP A 180 5.89 9.81 -29.01
N ASN A 181 5.44 9.08 -30.02
CA ASN A 181 4.06 8.59 -30.09
C ASN A 181 3.88 7.36 -29.21
N ARG A 182 4.92 6.51 -29.12
CA ARG A 182 4.90 5.27 -28.31
C ARG A 182 5.35 5.49 -26.87
N MET A 183 6.11 6.56 -26.62
CA MET A 183 6.74 6.87 -25.34
C MET A 183 7.68 5.77 -24.85
N GLU A 184 8.42 5.16 -25.78
CA GLU A 184 9.28 4.01 -25.55
C GLU A 184 10.49 4.04 -26.50
N GLY A 185 11.62 3.46 -26.08
CA GLY A 185 12.83 3.28 -26.90
C GLY A 185 14.08 3.92 -26.32
N TRP A 186 15.21 3.71 -26.99
CA TRP A 186 16.51 4.25 -26.59
C TRP A 186 16.70 5.69 -27.06
N TYR A 187 17.03 6.58 -26.13
CA TYR A 187 17.53 7.91 -26.45
C TYR A 187 19.05 7.85 -26.66
N LYS A 188 19.53 8.07 -27.89
CA LYS A 188 20.94 7.86 -28.29
C LYS A 188 21.69 9.13 -28.70
N ARG A 189 22.98 9.18 -28.36
CA ARG A 189 23.89 10.31 -28.68
C ARG A 189 24.15 10.34 -30.17
N GLY A 190 24.14 11.53 -30.75
CA GLY A 190 24.30 11.75 -32.18
C GLY A 190 23.06 11.39 -33.00
N VAL A 191 21.96 10.98 -32.35
CA VAL A 191 20.67 10.72 -33.01
C VAL A 191 19.60 11.64 -32.43
N HIS A 192 19.48 11.69 -31.10
CA HIS A 192 18.47 12.49 -30.41
C HIS A 192 19.05 13.65 -29.59
N TYR A 193 20.37 13.63 -29.35
CA TYR A 193 21.15 14.68 -28.69
C TYR A 193 22.49 14.85 -29.39
#